data_AF-A0A183PJ40-F1
#
_entry.id   AF-A0A183PJ40-F1
#
_cell.length_a   1.000
_cell.length_b   1.000
_cell.length_c   1.000
_cell.angle_alpha   90.00
_cell.angle_beta   90.00
_cell.angle_gamma   90.00
#
_symmetry.space_group_name_H-M   'P 1'
#
loop_
_entity.id
_entity.type
_entity.pdbx_description
1 polymer ?
#
loop_
_entity_poly.entity_id
_entity_poly.type
_entity_poly.pdbx_seq_one_letter_code
_entity_poly.pdbx_strand_id
1 'polypeptide(L)'
;MAISSDQLQLLFERQQQRFKKRQFMHTVGDVTEVDGLILNLYTELENVNKGVAVIHDPLKPSQLHPEVVGLNADGTMTAKEGEDVKLQCQVVDSSNGIPIKDEQFNIGWTIATGPDGQPIPFNNLAKTIIINNEELNLNQLKSTTIKSGGLRGYCSLYLNEDQLISPEKYENHTVILNSDVFVIHVNAKQPDIQIIDSNIEDEKTPYRQWIPGKDPKDAVIVKVYELRPDGSVIVPPGGNLKLNCLALDPKTAEEVGVSTMELQTIRLPVDAPNGVWSRCVVQIGQQVFTSPYFHIQLQKEATIETYSPLPKSYWCK
;
A
#
# COMPACT_ATOMS: atom_id res chain seq x y z
N MET A 1 -1.00 16.33 28.42
CA MET A 1 -0.95 14.86 28.49
C MET A 1 0.10 14.54 29.57
N ALA A 2 -0.23 13.73 30.57
CA ALA A 2 0.68 13.49 31.71
C ALA A 2 1.59 12.30 31.41
N ILE A 3 2.90 12.47 31.53
CA ILE A 3 3.88 11.39 31.39
C ILE A 3 3.66 10.40 32.55
N SER A 4 3.54 9.10 32.26
CA SER A 4 3.34 8.09 33.31
C SER A 4 4.63 7.89 34.14
N SER A 5 4.46 7.47 35.39
CA SER A 5 5.58 7.20 36.30
C SER A 5 6.56 6.17 35.72
N ASP A 6 6.05 5.18 34.98
CA ASP A 6 6.87 4.12 34.37
C ASP A 6 7.73 4.67 33.22
N GLN A 7 7.21 5.64 32.45
CA GLN A 7 7.95 6.32 31.39
C GLN A 7 9.07 7.20 31.95
N LEU A 8 8.82 7.90 33.07
CA LEU A 8 9.84 8.68 33.77
C LEU A 8 10.95 7.81 34.37
N GLN A 9 10.59 6.65 34.92
CA GLN A 9 11.54 5.69 35.48
C GLN A 9 12.46 5.12 34.40
N LEU A 10 11.90 4.75 33.24
CA LEU A 10 12.66 4.28 32.07
C LEU A 10 13.61 5.36 31.52
N LEU A 11 13.16 6.62 31.45
CA LEU A 11 14.00 7.76 31.07
C LEU A 11 15.18 7.92 32.05
N PHE A 12 14.91 7.87 33.35
CA PHE A 12 15.93 8.01 34.38
C PHE A 12 16.99 6.90 34.33
N GLU A 13 16.57 5.65 34.16
CA GLU A 13 17.47 4.50 34.03
C GLU A 13 18.35 4.58 32.77
N ARG A 14 17.79 5.04 31.64
CA ARG A 14 18.56 5.27 30.40
C ARG A 14 19.65 6.32 30.57
N GLN A 15 19.35 7.43 31.26
CA GLN A 15 20.34 8.48 31.50
C GLN A 15 21.45 8.01 32.45
N GLN A 16 21.12 7.21 33.47
CA GLN A 16 22.13 6.61 34.34
C GLN A 16 23.08 5.67 33.60
N GLN A 17 22.57 4.87 32.65
CA GLN A 17 23.42 4.00 31.83
C GLN A 17 24.34 4.79 30.89
N ARG A 18 23.85 5.87 30.27
CA ARG A 18 24.69 6.75 29.42
C ARG A 18 25.81 7.41 30.21
N PHE A 19 25.51 7.88 31.42
CA PHE A 19 26.52 8.47 32.31
C PHE A 19 27.60 7.44 32.68
N LYS A 20 27.20 6.20 32.99
CA LYS A 20 28.15 5.11 33.27
C LYS A 20 28.99 4.73 32.06
N LYS A 21 28.40 4.66 30.85
CA LYS A 21 29.10 4.26 29.62
C LYS A 21 30.12 5.31 29.17
N ARG A 22 29.84 6.61 29.37
CA ARG A 22 30.75 7.72 29.03
C ARG A 22 31.86 7.95 30.05
N GLN A 23 31.63 7.67 31.34
CA GLN A 23 32.70 7.66 32.35
C GLN A 23 33.84 6.66 32.03
N PHE A 24 33.55 5.61 31.24
CA PHE A 24 34.57 4.65 30.82
C PHE A 24 35.48 5.15 29.67
N MET A 25 35.16 6.27 29.00
CA MET A 25 35.98 6.78 27.89
C MET A 25 36.82 8.03 28.17
N HIS A 26 36.54 8.81 29.22
CA HIS A 26 37.37 9.97 29.58
C HIS A 26 37.44 10.20 31.10
N THR A 27 38.67 10.34 31.60
CA THR A 27 38.96 10.96 32.90
C THR A 27 38.91 12.48 32.74
N VAL A 28 38.16 13.14 33.64
CA VAL A 28 37.96 14.59 33.82
C VAL A 28 36.71 15.09 33.11
N GLY A 29 35.66 15.30 33.90
CA GLY A 29 34.37 15.84 33.45
C GLY A 29 34.50 17.31 33.10
N ASP A 30 34.17 17.63 31.85
CA ASP A 30 34.08 18.98 31.33
C ASP A 30 32.61 19.45 31.38
N VAL A 31 32.38 20.71 31.75
CA VAL A 31 31.04 21.28 31.98
C VAL A 31 30.21 21.29 30.68
N THR A 32 30.88 21.32 29.53
CA THR A 32 30.29 21.20 28.18
C THR A 32 29.57 19.87 27.96
N GLU A 33 30.00 18.80 28.64
CA GLU A 33 29.41 17.46 28.53
C GLU A 33 28.05 17.37 29.26
N VAL A 34 27.91 18.14 30.34
CA VAL A 34 26.65 18.23 31.11
C VAL A 34 25.59 19.00 30.33
N ASP A 35 25.96 20.08 29.65
CA ASP A 35 25.03 20.86 28.82
C ASP A 35 24.51 20.05 27.62
N GLY A 36 25.35 19.21 27.01
CA GLY A 36 24.94 18.28 25.96
C GLY A 36 23.98 17.19 26.44
N LEU A 37 24.16 16.68 27.67
CA LEU A 37 23.23 15.72 28.28
C LEU A 37 21.88 16.37 28.61
N ILE A 38 21.89 17.63 29.07
CA ILE A 38 20.66 18.39 29.34
C ILE A 38 19.88 18.61 28.04
N LEU A 39 20.55 19.01 26.95
CA LEU A 39 19.89 19.22 25.66
C LEU A 39 19.26 17.92 25.12
N ASN A 40 19.96 16.78 25.25
CA ASN A 40 19.43 15.47 24.87
C ASN A 40 18.20 15.06 25.69
N LEU A 41 18.21 15.34 26.99
CA LEU A 41 17.08 15.10 27.89
C LEU A 41 15.83 15.89 27.50
N TYR A 42 16.00 17.17 27.15
CA TYR A 42 14.90 18.01 26.68
C TYR A 42 14.29 17.47 25.38
N THR A 43 15.13 17.08 24.42
CA THR A 43 14.70 16.48 23.15
C THR A 43 13.96 15.16 23.39
N GLU A 44 14.46 14.28 24.26
CA GLU A 44 13.79 13.00 24.58
C GLU A 44 12.43 13.22 25.25
N LEU A 45 12.31 14.17 26.18
CA LEU A 45 11.03 14.50 26.82
C LEU A 45 10.01 15.09 25.83
N GLU A 46 10.47 15.91 24.88
CA GLU A 46 9.61 16.47 23.84
C GLU A 46 9.13 15.39 22.85
N ASN A 47 9.97 14.41 22.55
CA ASN A 47 9.66 13.30 21.65
C ASN A 47 8.78 12.22 22.28
N VAL A 48 8.92 11.94 23.58
CA VAL A 48 7.99 11.08 24.33
C VAL A 48 6.59 11.69 24.36
N ASN A 49 6.48 13.02 24.49
CA ASN A 49 5.19 13.71 24.38
C ASN A 49 4.58 13.66 22.97
N LYS A 50 5.40 13.41 21.93
CA LYS A 50 4.98 13.24 20.52
C LYS A 50 4.86 11.77 20.10
N GLY A 51 5.10 10.81 21.00
CA GLY A 51 5.06 9.38 20.69
C GLY A 51 6.21 8.89 19.78
N VAL A 52 7.30 9.64 19.66
CA VAL A 52 8.46 9.34 18.80
C VAL A 52 9.60 8.79 19.66
N ALA A 53 10.10 7.59 19.33
CA ALA A 53 11.33 7.08 19.92
C ALA A 53 12.53 7.62 19.12
N VAL A 54 13.29 8.55 19.72
CA VAL A 54 14.61 8.94 19.20
C VAL A 54 15.65 8.00 19.79
N ILE A 55 16.40 7.33 18.92
CA ILE A 55 17.38 6.33 19.32
C ILE A 55 18.79 6.95 19.21
N HIS A 56 19.57 6.83 20.28
CA HIS A 56 21.02 7.11 20.29
C HIS A 56 21.84 5.88 20.71
N ASP A 57 21.22 4.70 20.70
CA ASP A 57 21.88 3.42 20.94
C ASP A 57 21.99 2.63 19.62
N PRO A 58 23.03 1.79 19.47
CA PRO A 58 23.17 0.98 18.26
C PRO A 58 21.92 0.11 18.04
N LEU A 59 21.54 -0.03 16.78
CA LEU A 59 20.28 -0.62 16.35
C LEU A 59 20.41 -2.13 16.15
N LYS A 60 19.31 -2.83 16.40
CA LYS A 60 19.16 -4.24 16.03
C LYS A 60 18.33 -4.32 14.74
N PRO A 61 18.90 -4.73 13.59
CA PRO A 61 18.18 -4.72 12.32
C PRO A 61 16.88 -5.53 12.32
N SER A 62 16.81 -6.61 13.11
CA SER A 62 15.59 -7.44 13.21
C SER A 62 14.39 -6.73 13.86
N GLN A 63 14.60 -5.56 14.48
CA GLN A 63 13.56 -4.75 15.10
C GLN A 63 13.15 -3.55 14.24
N LEU A 64 13.77 -3.36 13.08
CA LEU A 64 13.47 -2.26 12.18
C LEU A 64 12.73 -2.77 10.96
N HIS A 65 11.73 -2.01 10.53
CA HIS A 65 11.05 -2.24 9.28
C HIS A 65 10.84 -0.91 8.55
N PRO A 66 11.40 -0.73 7.34
CA PRO A 66 11.06 0.40 6.49
C PRO A 66 9.63 0.26 5.99
N GLU A 67 8.82 1.30 6.12
CA GLU A 67 7.41 1.34 5.74
C GLU A 67 7.16 2.54 4.82
N VAL A 68 6.42 2.31 3.72
CA VAL A 68 6.08 3.35 2.76
C VAL A 68 4.71 3.94 3.07
N VAL A 69 4.69 5.25 3.34
CA VAL A 69 3.51 6.07 3.58
C VAL A 69 3.08 6.75 2.27
N GLY A 70 1.77 6.87 2.07
CA GLY A 70 1.15 7.41 0.85
C GLY A 70 0.58 6.34 -0.08
N LEU A 71 0.52 5.09 0.38
CA LEU A 71 -0.12 3.97 -0.31
C LEU A 71 -1.58 3.81 0.14
N ASN A 72 -2.37 3.16 -0.71
CA ASN A 72 -3.68 2.62 -0.38
C ASN A 72 -3.53 1.41 0.57
N ALA A 73 -4.63 1.02 1.22
CA ALA A 73 -4.65 -0.10 2.16
C ALA A 73 -4.31 -1.47 1.54
N ASP A 74 -4.27 -1.58 0.21
CA ASP A 74 -3.88 -2.77 -0.55
C ASP A 74 -2.40 -2.76 -1.00
N GLY A 75 -1.60 -1.79 -0.53
CA GLY A 75 -0.19 -1.64 -0.89
C GLY A 75 0.05 -1.02 -2.27
N THR A 76 -1.00 -0.56 -2.95
CA THR A 76 -0.90 0.12 -4.24
C THR A 76 -0.95 1.64 -4.09
N MET A 77 -0.52 2.36 -5.11
CA MET A 77 -0.78 3.78 -5.30
C MET A 77 -1.36 3.96 -6.70
N THR A 78 -2.49 4.65 -6.81
CA THR A 78 -3.16 4.90 -8.09
C THR A 78 -3.25 6.39 -8.34
N ALA A 79 -2.78 6.83 -9.50
CA ALA A 79 -2.82 8.21 -9.93
C ALA A 79 -3.16 8.28 -11.42
N LYS A 80 -3.64 9.44 -11.88
CA LYS A 80 -3.82 9.70 -13.30
C LYS A 80 -2.52 10.24 -13.90
N GLU A 81 -2.34 10.00 -15.19
CA GLU A 81 -1.28 10.63 -15.95
C GLU A 81 -1.32 12.15 -15.75
N GLY A 82 -0.15 12.75 -15.56
CA GLY A 82 0.04 14.16 -15.30
C GLY A 82 -0.24 14.62 -13.88
N GLU A 83 -0.71 13.75 -12.98
CA GLU A 83 -0.80 14.05 -11.56
C GLU A 83 0.57 13.95 -10.87
N ASP A 84 0.67 14.62 -9.73
CA ASP A 84 1.85 14.61 -8.87
C ASP A 84 1.61 13.63 -7.71
N VAL A 85 2.64 12.86 -7.36
CA VAL A 85 2.58 11.93 -6.24
C VAL A 85 3.76 12.12 -5.31
N LYS A 86 3.49 12.05 -4.02
CA LYS A 86 4.47 12.08 -2.95
C LYS A 86 4.35 10.81 -2.11
N LEU A 87 5.45 10.09 -1.97
CA LEU A 87 5.61 8.95 -1.08
C LEU A 87 6.67 9.28 -0.03
N GLN A 88 6.53 8.72 1.17
CA GLN A 88 7.50 8.84 2.24
C GLN A 88 7.88 7.45 2.76
N CYS A 89 9.14 7.22 3.08
CA CYS A 89 9.61 6.02 3.73
C CYS A 89 9.97 6.38 5.18
N GLN A 90 9.32 5.70 6.13
CA GLN A 90 9.60 5.82 7.55
C GLN A 90 10.17 4.49 8.06
N VAL A 91 10.98 4.53 9.12
CA VAL A 91 11.43 3.32 9.80
C VAL A 91 10.55 3.11 11.02
N VAL A 92 9.96 1.93 11.18
CA VAL A 92 9.14 1.59 12.35
C VAL A 92 9.77 0.46 13.15
N ASP A 93 9.47 0.41 14.45
CA ASP A 93 9.78 -0.74 15.29
C ASP A 93 8.86 -1.92 14.89
N SER A 94 9.45 -3.02 14.43
CA SER A 94 8.72 -4.20 13.95
C SER A 94 7.83 -4.86 15.02
N SER A 95 8.04 -4.57 16.30
CA SER A 95 7.27 -5.16 17.41
C SER A 95 5.98 -4.40 17.74
N ASN A 96 5.94 -3.08 17.49
CA ASN A 96 4.84 -2.21 17.93
C ASN A 96 4.37 -1.22 16.87
N GLY A 97 5.04 -1.14 15.72
CA GLY A 97 4.70 -0.27 14.60
C GLY A 97 4.97 1.22 14.84
N ILE A 98 5.64 1.59 15.93
CA ILE A 98 5.91 2.99 16.25
C ILE A 98 7.06 3.51 15.36
N PRO A 99 6.90 4.67 14.70
CA PRO A 99 7.96 5.29 13.94
C PRO A 99 9.18 5.65 14.80
N ILE A 100 10.35 5.28 14.28
CA ILE A 100 11.66 5.59 14.80
C ILE A 100 12.24 6.70 13.94
N LYS A 101 12.67 7.79 14.57
CA LYS A 101 13.38 8.88 13.88
C LYS A 101 14.85 8.86 14.24
N ASP A 102 15.69 8.83 13.22
CA ASP A 102 17.13 8.97 13.31
C ASP A 102 17.61 9.75 12.08
N GLU A 103 18.29 10.86 12.30
CA GLU A 103 18.83 11.72 11.23
C GLU A 103 19.94 11.02 10.43
N GLN A 104 20.53 9.95 10.97
CA GLN A 104 21.55 9.15 10.32
C GLN A 104 20.97 8.05 9.42
N PHE A 105 19.65 7.89 9.37
CA PHE A 105 19.05 6.94 8.44
C PHE A 105 19.31 7.35 7.01
N ASN A 106 20.04 6.48 6.31
CA ASN A 106 20.25 6.58 4.87
C ASN A 106 19.20 5.72 4.18
N ILE A 107 18.28 6.36 3.47
CA ILE A 107 17.15 5.73 2.80
C ILE A 107 17.26 5.95 1.29
N GLY A 108 17.17 4.86 0.55
CA GLY A 108 17.11 4.85 -0.91
C GLY A 108 15.76 4.39 -1.43
N TRP A 109 15.47 4.71 -2.69
CA TRP A 109 14.27 4.29 -3.40
C TRP A 109 14.65 3.51 -4.65
N THR A 110 14.02 2.36 -4.84
CA THR A 110 14.14 1.58 -6.07
C THR A 110 12.79 1.53 -6.77
N ILE A 111 12.77 1.87 -8.06
CA ILE A 111 11.58 1.73 -8.92
C ILE A 111 11.95 0.91 -10.15
N ALA A 112 11.08 -0.03 -10.53
CA ALA A 112 11.24 -0.92 -11.66
C ALA A 112 9.90 -1.13 -12.39
N THR A 113 9.93 -1.74 -13.57
CA THR A 113 8.70 -2.29 -14.17
C THR A 113 8.17 -3.42 -13.30
N GLY A 114 6.87 -3.69 -13.38
CA GLY A 114 6.31 -4.89 -12.78
C GLY A 114 5.33 -5.56 -13.72
N PRO A 115 5.24 -6.90 -13.73
CA PRO A 115 5.73 -7.80 -12.68
C PRO A 115 7.17 -8.33 -12.89
N ASP A 116 7.84 -7.95 -13.96
CA ASP A 116 9.14 -8.49 -14.39
C ASP A 116 10.35 -7.90 -13.66
N GLY A 117 10.25 -6.69 -13.09
CA GLY A 117 11.32 -6.10 -12.29
C GLY A 117 12.46 -5.51 -13.07
N GLN A 118 12.25 -5.20 -14.35
CA GLN A 118 13.30 -4.62 -15.18
C GLN A 118 13.58 -3.18 -14.73
N PRO A 119 14.86 -2.78 -14.70
CA PRO A 119 15.22 -1.39 -14.44
C PRO A 119 14.53 -0.47 -15.44
N ILE A 120 13.93 0.61 -14.94
CA ILE A 120 13.37 1.65 -15.81
C ILE A 120 14.24 2.90 -15.74
N PRO A 121 14.48 3.55 -16.89
CA PRO A 121 14.94 4.93 -16.88
C PRO A 121 13.93 5.81 -16.15
N PHE A 122 14.37 6.50 -15.08
CA PHE A 122 13.54 7.37 -14.25
C PHE A 122 12.79 8.45 -15.06
N ASN A 123 13.36 8.92 -16.17
CA ASN A 123 12.72 9.88 -17.08
C ASN A 123 11.46 9.33 -17.77
N ASN A 124 11.22 8.02 -17.76
CA ASN A 124 10.01 7.40 -18.31
C ASN A 124 8.87 7.34 -17.30
N LEU A 125 9.13 7.59 -16.01
CA LEU A 125 8.16 7.49 -14.93
C LEU A 125 7.36 8.79 -14.72
N ALA A 126 8.06 9.92 -14.68
CA ALA A 126 7.48 11.23 -14.43
C ALA A 126 8.28 12.30 -15.18
N LYS A 127 7.75 13.52 -15.26
CA LYS A 127 8.49 14.64 -15.83
C LYS A 127 9.65 15.06 -14.94
N THR A 128 9.41 15.10 -13.63
CA THR A 128 10.41 15.47 -12.64
C THR A 128 10.33 14.51 -11.48
N ILE A 129 11.49 14.04 -11.02
CA ILE A 129 11.60 13.15 -9.87
C ILE A 129 12.56 13.80 -8.88
N ILE A 130 12.10 13.95 -7.65
CA ILE A 130 12.88 14.54 -6.54
C ILE A 130 12.93 13.50 -5.43
N ILE A 131 14.14 13.04 -5.11
CA ILE A 131 14.40 12.09 -4.04
C ILE A 131 15.14 12.83 -2.93
N ASN A 132 14.51 12.92 -1.76
CA ASN A 132 15.05 13.58 -0.57
C ASN A 132 15.09 12.55 0.58
N ASN A 133 16.04 11.62 0.55
CA ASN A 133 16.22 10.55 1.55
C ASN A 133 14.91 9.79 1.85
N GLU A 134 14.14 10.24 2.83
CA GLU A 134 12.81 9.73 3.18
C GLU A 134 11.72 10.00 2.15
N GLU A 135 11.82 11.03 1.30
CA GLU A 135 10.74 11.41 0.39
C GLU A 135 11.03 11.09 -1.07
N LEU A 136 10.03 10.54 -1.77
CA LEU A 136 10.00 10.36 -3.22
C LEU A 136 8.85 11.19 -3.80
N ASN A 137 9.19 12.24 -4.56
CA ASN A 137 8.22 13.07 -5.27
C ASN A 137 8.30 12.80 -6.78
N LEU A 138 7.18 12.35 -7.34
CA LEU A 138 6.98 12.06 -8.76
C LEU A 138 6.04 13.11 -9.34
N ASN A 139 6.57 14.12 -10.01
CA ASN A 139 5.76 15.21 -10.56
C ASN A 139 5.45 14.98 -12.03
N GLN A 140 4.17 15.10 -12.38
CA GLN A 140 3.59 14.85 -13.69
C GLN A 140 3.94 13.44 -14.18
N LEU A 141 3.29 12.45 -13.56
CA LEU A 141 3.41 11.05 -13.93
C LEU A 141 3.15 10.84 -15.42
N LYS A 142 3.91 9.94 -16.03
CA LYS A 142 3.74 9.54 -17.43
C LYS A 142 2.95 8.24 -17.49
N SER A 143 2.12 8.07 -18.51
CA SER A 143 1.47 6.78 -18.75
C SER A 143 2.52 5.69 -18.98
N THR A 144 2.30 4.54 -18.37
CA THR A 144 3.14 3.35 -18.56
C THR A 144 2.68 2.58 -19.80
N THR A 145 3.62 1.96 -20.52
CA THR A 145 3.27 1.13 -21.68
C THR A 145 2.60 -0.15 -21.22
N ILE A 146 1.72 -0.73 -22.05
CA ILE A 146 1.07 -2.03 -21.75
C ILE A 146 2.12 -3.10 -21.42
N LYS A 147 3.24 -3.10 -22.14
CA LYS A 147 4.35 -4.07 -21.97
C LYS A 147 5.08 -3.96 -20.63
N SER A 148 5.08 -2.78 -20.01
CA SER A 148 5.72 -2.60 -18.70
C SER A 148 4.98 -3.30 -17.57
N GLY A 149 3.71 -3.69 -17.80
CA GLY A 149 2.82 -4.29 -16.81
C GLY A 149 2.45 -3.37 -15.64
N GLY A 150 3.01 -2.16 -15.55
CA GLY A 150 2.89 -1.28 -14.39
C GLY A 150 4.27 -0.99 -13.79
N LEU A 151 4.26 -0.40 -12.60
CA LEU A 151 5.48 0.03 -11.92
C LEU A 151 5.46 -0.50 -10.51
N ARG A 152 6.64 -0.84 -10.00
CA ARG A 152 6.80 -1.29 -8.63
C ARG A 152 7.97 -0.61 -7.97
N GLY A 153 7.91 -0.53 -6.65
CA GLY A 153 9.00 0.02 -5.87
C GLY A 153 9.09 -0.53 -4.47
N TYR A 154 10.19 -0.20 -3.82
CA TYR A 154 10.41 -0.36 -2.39
C TYR A 154 11.42 0.70 -1.95
N CYS A 155 11.38 1.06 -0.67
CA CYS A 155 12.47 1.81 -0.07
C CYS A 155 13.46 0.87 0.64
N SER A 156 14.71 1.30 0.71
CA SER A 156 15.81 0.56 1.33
C SER A 156 16.45 1.40 2.41
N LEU A 157 16.51 0.90 3.64
CA LEU A 157 17.28 1.47 4.73
C LEU A 157 18.68 0.84 4.74
N TYR A 158 19.70 1.69 4.65
CA TYR A 158 21.11 1.30 4.71
C TYR A 158 21.64 1.58 6.12
N LEU A 159 22.07 0.53 6.80
CA LEU A 159 22.70 0.60 8.12
C LEU A 159 24.18 0.29 7.97
N ASN A 160 25.01 1.21 8.46
CA ASN A 160 26.46 1.07 8.50
C ASN A 160 26.95 0.51 9.83
N GLU A 161 28.25 0.19 9.91
CA GLU A 161 28.87 -0.45 11.07
C GLU A 161 28.64 0.31 12.39
N ASP A 162 28.70 1.65 12.35
CA ASP A 162 28.51 2.53 13.50
C ASP A 162 27.07 2.52 14.06
N GLN A 163 26.11 2.07 13.26
CA GLN A 163 24.70 2.00 13.62
C GLN A 163 24.28 0.63 14.16
N LEU A 164 25.15 -0.37 14.17
CA LEU A 164 24.81 -1.77 14.47
C LEU A 164 25.33 -2.21 15.85
N ILE A 165 24.53 -2.98 16.59
CA ILE A 165 24.94 -3.55 17.90
C ILE A 165 26.02 -4.64 17.75
N SER A 166 25.99 -5.37 16.65
CA SER A 166 26.88 -6.49 16.36
C SER A 166 27.21 -6.53 14.87
N PRO A 167 28.00 -5.56 14.35
CA PRO A 167 28.31 -5.46 12.93
C PRO A 167 29.02 -6.71 12.38
N GLU A 168 29.83 -7.37 13.20
CA GLU A 168 30.61 -8.58 12.87
C GLU A 168 29.76 -9.78 12.45
N LYS A 169 28.44 -9.74 12.69
CA LYS A 169 27.51 -10.78 12.26
C LYS A 169 27.12 -10.70 10.79
N TYR A 170 27.51 -9.62 10.10
CA TYR A 170 27.12 -9.34 8.73
C TYR A 170 28.36 -9.31 7.84
N GLU A 171 28.33 -10.00 6.70
CA GLU A 171 29.51 -10.23 5.82
C GLU A 171 30.25 -8.93 5.43
N ASN A 172 29.51 -7.82 5.30
CA ASN A 172 30.06 -6.51 4.92
C ASN A 172 29.94 -5.46 6.04
N HIS A 173 29.69 -5.87 7.29
CA HIS A 173 29.43 -4.97 8.43
C HIS A 173 28.34 -3.93 8.16
N THR A 174 27.48 -4.20 7.18
CA THR A 174 26.39 -3.35 6.70
C THR A 174 25.15 -4.21 6.54
N VAL A 175 23.99 -3.58 6.71
CA VAL A 175 22.69 -4.24 6.54
C VAL A 175 21.80 -3.36 5.68
N ILE A 176 21.13 -3.98 4.71
CA ILE A 176 20.10 -3.35 3.90
C ILE A 176 18.77 -3.97 4.28
N LEU A 177 17.85 -3.15 4.77
CA LEU A 177 16.47 -3.56 5.02
C LEU A 177 15.59 -2.95 3.94
N ASN A 178 14.75 -3.76 3.30
CA ASN A 178 13.79 -3.27 2.31
C ASN A 178 12.41 -3.18 2.94
N SER A 179 11.62 -2.19 2.50
CA SER A 179 10.18 -2.19 2.73
C SER A 179 9.50 -3.31 1.97
N ASP A 180 8.22 -3.52 2.27
CA ASP A 180 7.34 -4.25 1.38
C ASP A 180 7.30 -3.58 0.00
N VAL A 181 7.06 -4.41 -1.03
CA VAL A 181 6.96 -3.94 -2.42
C VAL A 181 5.60 -3.28 -2.63
N PHE A 182 5.62 -2.07 -3.17
CA PHE A 182 4.41 -1.34 -3.56
C PHE A 182 4.30 -1.23 -5.08
N VAL A 183 3.10 -0.91 -5.56
CA VAL A 183 2.78 -0.78 -6.99
C VAL A 183 2.27 0.60 -7.30
N ILE A 184 2.69 1.17 -8.43
CA ILE A 184 2.19 2.43 -8.95
C ILE A 184 1.36 2.16 -10.21
N HIS A 185 0.05 2.39 -10.12
CA HIS A 185 -0.87 2.36 -11.23
C HIS A 185 -1.08 3.77 -11.78
N VAL A 186 -0.64 4.01 -13.03
CA VAL A 186 -0.90 5.27 -13.74
C VAL A 186 -2.01 5.06 -14.75
N ASN A 187 -3.17 5.67 -14.50
CA ASN A 187 -4.31 5.63 -15.40
C ASN A 187 -4.21 6.75 -16.44
N ALA A 188 -4.50 6.47 -17.71
CA ALA A 188 -4.50 7.48 -18.76
C ALA A 188 -5.55 8.58 -18.50
N LYS A 189 -5.29 9.82 -18.95
CA LYS A 189 -6.19 10.98 -18.74
C LYS A 189 -7.57 10.84 -19.40
N GLN A 190 -7.69 9.98 -20.41
CA GLN A 190 -8.95 9.57 -21.00
C GLN A 190 -9.06 8.05 -20.86
N PRO A 191 -10.26 7.48 -20.64
CA PRO A 191 -10.43 6.09 -20.96
C PRO A 191 -10.11 6.00 -22.44
N ASP A 192 -8.98 5.38 -22.79
CA ASP A 192 -8.84 4.89 -24.15
C ASP A 192 -10.13 4.11 -24.40
N ILE A 193 -10.97 4.62 -25.30
CA ILE A 193 -11.71 3.73 -26.16
C ILE A 193 -10.57 2.97 -26.83
N GLN A 194 -10.17 1.85 -26.21
CA GLN A 194 -9.45 0.82 -26.91
C GLN A 194 -10.44 0.45 -28.00
N ILE A 195 -10.29 1.09 -29.17
CA ILE A 195 -10.63 0.44 -30.41
C ILE A 195 -9.74 -0.79 -30.33
N ILE A 196 -10.34 -1.88 -29.87
CA ILE A 196 -9.80 -3.22 -30.03
C ILE A 196 -9.74 -3.34 -31.54
N ASP A 197 -8.60 -2.95 -32.10
CA ASP A 197 -8.30 -3.23 -33.49
C ASP A 197 -8.25 -4.75 -33.53
N SER A 198 -9.30 -5.35 -34.10
CA SER A 198 -9.64 -6.76 -34.02
C SER A 198 -8.68 -7.66 -34.81
N ASN A 199 -7.43 -7.22 -34.97
CA ASN A 199 -6.37 -7.85 -35.75
C ASN A 199 -5.09 -8.12 -34.93
N ILE A 200 -5.12 -8.04 -33.59
CA ILE A 200 -4.06 -8.60 -32.75
C ILE A 200 -4.52 -9.97 -32.25
N GLU A 201 -4.43 -10.96 -33.13
CA GLU A 201 -4.31 -12.36 -32.71
C GLU A 201 -2.94 -12.54 -32.01
N ASP A 202 -2.95 -13.16 -30.83
CA ASP A 202 -1.78 -13.77 -30.14
C ASP A 202 -0.66 -12.91 -29.52
N GLU A 203 -0.98 -11.92 -28.69
CA GLU A 203 -0.06 -11.57 -27.59
C GLU A 203 -0.88 -11.31 -26.31
N LYS A 204 -0.76 -12.19 -25.30
CA LYS A 204 -1.38 -12.01 -23.98
C LYS A 204 -1.01 -10.63 -23.43
N THR A 205 -1.87 -9.63 -23.60
CA THR A 205 -1.61 -8.29 -23.07
C THR A 205 -1.61 -8.38 -21.54
N PRO A 206 -0.49 -8.13 -20.85
CA PRO A 206 -0.42 -8.25 -19.40
C PRO A 206 -1.37 -7.23 -18.76
N TYR A 207 -2.07 -7.66 -17.70
CA TYR A 207 -3.01 -6.79 -16.99
C TYR A 207 -2.23 -5.69 -16.24
N ARG A 208 -2.69 -4.44 -16.36
CA ARG A 208 -2.05 -3.25 -15.78
C ARG A 208 -2.37 -3.00 -14.30
N GLN A 209 -3.33 -3.74 -13.75
CA GLN A 209 -3.82 -3.60 -12.38
C GLN A 209 -3.61 -4.93 -11.63
N TRP A 210 -2.38 -5.15 -11.19
CA TRP A 210 -2.01 -6.29 -10.36
C TRP A 210 -1.68 -5.79 -8.95
N ILE A 211 -1.84 -6.67 -7.97
CA ILE A 211 -1.65 -6.36 -6.56
C ILE A 211 -0.30 -6.95 -6.17
N PRO A 212 0.57 -6.18 -5.51
CA PRO A 212 1.85 -6.71 -5.06
C PRO A 212 1.59 -7.81 -4.03
N GLY A 213 2.30 -8.92 -4.17
CA GLY A 213 2.55 -9.79 -3.04
C GLY A 213 3.82 -9.34 -2.30
N LYS A 214 4.07 -9.97 -1.16
CA LYS A 214 5.26 -9.77 -0.32
C LYS A 214 6.54 -9.90 -1.14
N ASP A 215 6.62 -10.94 -1.98
CA ASP A 215 7.69 -11.09 -2.94
C ASP A 215 7.25 -10.66 -4.35
N PRO A 216 8.16 -10.15 -5.19
CA PRO A 216 7.91 -9.85 -6.61
C PRO A 216 7.20 -10.93 -7.43
N LYS A 217 7.42 -12.20 -7.09
CA LYS A 217 6.82 -13.38 -7.76
C LYS A 217 5.39 -13.67 -7.28
N ASP A 218 4.99 -13.11 -6.13
CA ASP A 218 3.69 -13.33 -5.50
C ASP A 218 2.66 -12.29 -5.96
N ALA A 219 3.00 -11.47 -6.97
CA ALA A 219 2.07 -10.53 -7.57
C ALA A 219 0.87 -11.30 -8.17
N VAL A 220 -0.34 -10.78 -7.97
CA VAL A 220 -1.55 -11.43 -8.48
C VAL A 220 -2.52 -10.44 -9.11
N ILE A 221 -3.38 -10.94 -9.98
CA ILE A 221 -4.57 -10.24 -10.47
C ILE A 221 -5.77 -10.94 -9.90
N VAL A 222 -6.62 -10.21 -9.17
CA VAL A 222 -7.86 -10.78 -8.64
C VAL A 222 -9.02 -10.45 -9.58
N LYS A 223 -9.54 -11.46 -10.26
CA LYS A 223 -10.67 -11.34 -11.19
C LYS A 223 -11.92 -11.97 -10.61
N VAL A 224 -13.02 -11.24 -10.69
CA VAL A 224 -14.35 -11.74 -10.36
C VAL A 224 -15.02 -12.19 -11.65
N TYR A 225 -15.42 -13.45 -11.71
CA TYR A 225 -16.10 -14.04 -12.86
C TYR A 225 -17.60 -13.80 -12.77
N GLU A 226 -18.30 -13.98 -13.89
CA GLU A 226 -19.77 -13.84 -13.99
C GLU A 226 -20.30 -12.41 -13.80
N LEU A 227 -19.42 -11.41 -13.82
CA LEU A 227 -19.79 -10.01 -13.93
C LEU A 227 -20.15 -9.65 -15.38
N ARG A 228 -21.06 -8.69 -15.53
CA ARG A 228 -21.36 -8.04 -16.81
C ARG A 228 -20.18 -7.17 -17.26
N PRO A 229 -20.11 -6.78 -18.55
CA PRO A 229 -19.01 -5.95 -19.07
C PRO A 229 -18.84 -4.59 -18.36
N ASP A 230 -19.90 -4.08 -17.75
CA ASP A 230 -19.88 -2.84 -16.96
C ASP A 230 -19.43 -3.04 -15.50
N GLY A 231 -19.00 -4.25 -15.12
CA GLY A 231 -18.56 -4.58 -13.77
C GLY A 231 -19.71 -4.76 -12.78
N SER A 232 -20.94 -4.96 -13.26
CA SER A 232 -22.12 -5.18 -12.42
C SER A 232 -22.63 -6.62 -12.44
N VAL A 233 -23.40 -6.99 -11.43
CA VAL A 233 -24.19 -8.23 -11.40
C VAL A 233 -25.61 -7.89 -10.97
N ILE A 234 -26.60 -8.49 -11.63
CA ILE A 234 -28.02 -8.26 -11.33
C ILE A 234 -28.58 -9.50 -10.64
N VAL A 235 -29.21 -9.31 -9.48
CA VAL A 235 -29.80 -10.38 -8.67
C VAL A 235 -31.29 -10.10 -8.46
N PRO A 236 -32.18 -11.09 -8.58
CA PRO A 236 -33.59 -10.91 -8.21
C PRO A 236 -33.77 -10.59 -6.71
N PRO A 237 -34.81 -9.85 -6.31
CA PRO A 237 -35.14 -9.65 -4.91
C PRO A 237 -35.28 -10.97 -4.15
N GLY A 238 -34.57 -11.13 -3.04
CA GLY A 238 -34.55 -12.39 -2.27
C GLY A 238 -33.78 -13.54 -2.95
N GLY A 239 -33.16 -13.29 -4.09
CA GLY A 239 -32.33 -14.26 -4.81
C GLY A 239 -30.98 -14.52 -4.12
N ASN A 240 -30.29 -15.53 -4.62
CA ASN A 240 -28.95 -15.90 -4.19
C ASN A 240 -27.93 -15.48 -5.27
N LEU A 241 -26.74 -15.10 -4.84
CA LEU A 241 -25.61 -14.76 -5.68
C LEU A 241 -24.43 -15.63 -5.28
N LYS A 242 -23.81 -16.28 -6.27
CA LYS A 242 -22.55 -16.99 -6.12
C LYS A 242 -21.59 -16.45 -7.16
N LEU A 243 -20.41 -16.01 -6.74
CA LEU A 243 -19.37 -15.49 -7.61
C LEU A 243 -18.04 -16.20 -7.31
N ASN A 244 -17.33 -16.57 -8.36
CA ASN A 244 -15.97 -17.09 -8.25
C ASN A 244 -14.97 -15.96 -8.43
N CYS A 245 -14.05 -15.84 -7.47
CA CYS A 245 -12.99 -14.87 -7.47
C CYS A 245 -11.67 -15.62 -7.62
N LEU A 246 -10.97 -15.44 -8.74
CA LEU A 246 -9.68 -16.10 -9.00
C LEU A 246 -8.55 -15.09 -8.85
N ALA A 247 -7.49 -15.49 -8.16
CA ALA A 247 -6.20 -14.84 -8.21
C ALA A 247 -5.36 -15.51 -9.30
N LEU A 248 -4.86 -14.72 -10.23
CA LEU A 248 -4.11 -15.16 -11.40
C LEU A 248 -2.68 -14.61 -11.36
N ASP A 249 -1.71 -15.39 -11.82
CA ASP A 249 -0.35 -14.91 -12.07
C ASP A 249 -0.36 -13.86 -13.21
N PRO A 250 0.26 -12.68 -13.02
CA PRO A 250 0.18 -11.58 -13.97
C PRO A 250 0.96 -11.81 -15.27
N LYS A 251 1.88 -12.77 -15.30
CA LYS A 251 2.67 -13.13 -16.49
C LYS A 251 2.03 -14.28 -17.26
N THR A 252 1.70 -15.36 -16.57
CA THR A 252 1.21 -16.60 -17.22
C THR A 252 -0.30 -16.62 -17.38
N ALA A 253 -1.03 -15.83 -16.57
CA ALA A 253 -2.47 -15.88 -16.38
C ALA A 253 -2.96 -17.22 -15.79
N GLU A 254 -2.07 -17.99 -15.16
CA GLU A 254 -2.41 -19.22 -14.45
C GLU A 254 -3.06 -18.92 -13.10
N GLU A 255 -3.96 -19.79 -12.67
CA GLU A 255 -4.62 -19.68 -11.37
C GLU A 255 -3.65 -20.00 -10.24
N VAL A 256 -3.55 -19.08 -9.28
CA VAL A 256 -2.72 -19.21 -8.07
C VAL A 256 -3.54 -19.22 -6.79
N GLY A 257 -4.83 -18.87 -6.87
CA GLY A 257 -5.75 -18.93 -5.73
C GLY A 257 -7.21 -18.75 -6.14
N VAL A 258 -8.12 -19.28 -5.32
CA VAL A 258 -9.57 -19.22 -5.54
C VAL A 258 -10.28 -18.86 -4.25
N SER A 259 -11.32 -18.04 -4.39
CA SER A 259 -12.29 -17.77 -3.35
C SER A 259 -13.68 -17.73 -3.96
N THR A 260 -14.68 -18.11 -3.19
CA THR A 260 -16.07 -18.09 -3.62
C THR A 260 -16.85 -17.15 -2.71
N MET A 261 -17.50 -16.16 -3.29
CA MET A 261 -18.45 -15.31 -2.59
C MET A 261 -19.86 -15.88 -2.76
N GLU A 262 -20.51 -16.21 -1.65
CA GLU A 262 -21.90 -16.65 -1.64
C GLU A 262 -22.75 -15.73 -0.77
N LEU A 263 -23.75 -15.11 -1.37
CA LEU A 263 -24.75 -14.30 -0.70
C LEU A 263 -26.11 -14.95 -0.91
N GLN A 264 -26.83 -15.17 0.19
CA GLN A 264 -28.15 -15.77 0.17
C GLN A 264 -29.21 -14.75 0.54
N THR A 265 -30.38 -14.83 -0.09
CA THR A 265 -31.54 -13.99 0.23
C THR A 265 -31.22 -12.49 0.19
N ILE A 266 -30.65 -12.01 -0.91
CA ILE A 266 -30.21 -10.60 -1.04
C ILE A 266 -31.39 -9.65 -0.95
N ARG A 267 -31.26 -8.65 -0.08
CA ARG A 267 -32.17 -7.51 0.06
C ARG A 267 -31.32 -6.24 0.13
N LEU A 268 -31.63 -5.23 -0.68
CA LEU A 268 -30.88 -3.98 -0.64
C LEU A 268 -31.24 -3.17 0.61
N PRO A 269 -30.26 -2.52 1.25
CA PRO A 269 -30.52 -1.53 2.28
C PRO A 269 -31.43 -0.42 1.75
N VAL A 270 -32.27 0.14 2.61
CA VAL A 270 -33.15 1.28 2.28
C VAL A 270 -32.34 2.47 1.76
N ASP A 271 -31.11 2.64 2.27
CA ASP A 271 -30.21 3.74 1.92
C ASP A 271 -29.39 3.49 0.63
N ALA A 272 -29.54 2.32 0.01
CA ALA A 272 -28.82 1.92 -1.20
C ALA A 272 -29.76 1.34 -2.27
N PRO A 273 -30.76 2.11 -2.74
CA PRO A 273 -31.84 1.60 -3.59
C PRO A 273 -31.38 1.15 -4.99
N ASN A 274 -30.21 1.61 -5.43
CA ASN A 274 -29.67 1.31 -6.76
C ASN A 274 -28.69 0.14 -6.78
N GLY A 275 -28.36 -0.45 -5.62
CA GLY A 275 -27.34 -1.48 -5.50
C GLY A 275 -26.31 -1.18 -4.43
N VAL A 276 -25.41 -2.14 -4.20
CA VAL A 276 -24.28 -2.02 -3.28
C VAL A 276 -22.97 -2.30 -3.99
N TRP A 277 -21.92 -1.58 -3.63
CA TRP A 277 -20.56 -1.88 -4.07
C TRP A 277 -19.98 -2.98 -3.19
N SER A 278 -19.37 -3.97 -3.82
CA SER A 278 -18.75 -5.11 -3.17
C SER A 278 -17.35 -5.37 -3.74
N ARG A 279 -16.55 -6.16 -3.04
CA ARG A 279 -15.23 -6.62 -3.49
C ARG A 279 -15.00 -8.06 -3.05
N CYS A 280 -14.31 -8.84 -3.88
CA CYS A 280 -13.87 -10.17 -3.51
C CYS A 280 -12.59 -10.12 -2.68
N VAL A 281 -12.40 -11.12 -1.83
CA VAL A 281 -11.18 -11.34 -1.06
C VAL A 281 -10.67 -12.75 -1.38
N VAL A 282 -9.41 -12.86 -1.79
CA VAL A 282 -8.72 -14.13 -2.04
C VAL A 282 -7.54 -14.22 -1.09
N GLN A 283 -7.45 -15.31 -0.33
CA GLN A 283 -6.34 -15.55 0.58
C GLN A 283 -5.42 -16.63 0.00
N ILE A 284 -4.13 -16.33 -0.10
CA ILE A 284 -3.09 -17.26 -0.55
C ILE A 284 -2.03 -17.33 0.54
N GLY A 285 -1.95 -18.45 1.25
CA GLY A 285 -1.11 -18.59 2.43
C GLY A 285 -1.50 -17.58 3.52
N GLN A 286 -0.56 -16.71 3.89
CA GLN A 286 -0.76 -15.63 4.87
C GLN A 286 -1.12 -14.27 4.23
N GLN A 287 -1.16 -14.19 2.89
CA GLN A 287 -1.43 -12.96 2.17
C GLN A 287 -2.90 -12.88 1.76
N VAL A 288 -3.46 -11.67 1.80
CA VAL A 288 -4.86 -11.39 1.46
C VAL A 288 -4.90 -10.38 0.33
N PHE A 289 -5.56 -10.76 -0.75
CA PHE A 289 -5.69 -9.96 -1.96
C PHE A 289 -7.15 -9.61 -2.21
N THR A 290 -7.42 -8.44 -2.77
CA THR A 290 -8.78 -7.94 -2.95
C THR A 290 -9.05 -7.56 -4.41
N SER A 291 -10.21 -7.92 -4.95
CA SER A 291 -10.57 -7.47 -6.30
C SER A 291 -10.84 -5.96 -6.35
N PRO A 292 -10.85 -5.35 -7.54
CA PRO A 292 -11.56 -4.10 -7.75
C PRO A 292 -13.01 -4.19 -7.29
N TYR A 293 -13.58 -3.04 -6.94
CA TYR A 293 -15.00 -2.96 -6.57
C TYR A 293 -15.89 -3.27 -7.77
N PHE A 294 -16.95 -4.05 -7.52
CA PHE A 294 -18.00 -4.37 -8.48
C PHE A 294 -19.37 -4.02 -7.88
N HIS A 295 -20.37 -3.84 -8.74
CA HIS A 295 -21.67 -3.33 -8.33
C HIS A 295 -22.74 -4.43 -8.34
N ILE A 296 -23.36 -4.69 -7.19
CA ILE A 296 -24.47 -5.66 -7.06
C ILE A 296 -25.78 -4.87 -7.12
N GLN A 297 -26.58 -5.13 -8.15
CA GLN A 297 -27.87 -4.49 -8.38
C GLN A 297 -29.01 -5.47 -8.14
N LEU A 298 -30.11 -4.99 -7.58
CA LEU A 298 -31.35 -5.75 -7.64
C LEU A 298 -32.05 -5.52 -8.97
N GLN A 299 -32.59 -6.59 -9.53
CA GLN A 299 -33.49 -6.50 -10.66
C GLN A 299 -34.67 -5.63 -10.25
N LYS A 300 -34.88 -4.52 -10.97
CA LYS A 300 -36.10 -3.73 -10.83
C LYS A 300 -37.25 -4.59 -11.32
N GLU A 301 -38.21 -4.90 -10.45
CA GLU A 301 -39.49 -5.42 -10.89
C GLU A 301 -40.09 -4.38 -11.84
N ALA A 302 -40.38 -4.78 -13.08
CA ALA A 302 -41.16 -3.94 -13.96
C ALA A 302 -42.53 -3.76 -13.30
N THR A 303 -42.79 -2.59 -12.74
CA THR A 303 -44.16 -2.20 -12.41
C THR A 303 -44.95 -2.33 -13.69
N ILE A 304 -45.85 -3.32 -13.74
CA ILE A 304 -46.86 -3.45 -14.78
C ILE A 304 -47.54 -2.08 -14.82
N GLU A 305 -47.33 -1.33 -15.90
CA GLU A 305 -48.15 -0.18 -16.22
C GLU A 305 -49.58 -0.69 -16.17
N THR A 306 -50.32 -0.20 -15.17
CA THR A 306 -51.69 -0.60 -14.95
C THR A 306 -52.43 -0.31 -16.24
N TYR A 307 -52.88 -1.36 -16.91
CA TYR A 307 -53.69 -1.28 -18.11
C TYR A 307 -54.75 -0.21 -17.90
N SER A 308 -54.76 0.78 -18.80
CA SER A 308 -55.74 1.87 -18.79
C SER A 308 -57.15 1.31 -18.61
N PRO A 309 -58.01 1.97 -17.82
CA PRO A 309 -59.35 1.49 -17.57
C PRO A 309 -60.16 1.48 -18.88
N LEU A 310 -60.83 0.35 -19.11
CA LEU A 310 -61.99 0.07 -19.96
C LEU A 310 -62.44 1.17 -20.95
N PRO A 311 -62.75 0.81 -22.21
CA PRO A 311 -63.19 1.76 -23.23
C PRO A 311 -64.49 2.45 -22.77
N LYS A 312 -64.46 3.78 -22.67
CA LYS A 312 -65.68 4.59 -22.60
C LYS A 312 -66.42 4.39 -23.92
N SER A 313 -67.49 3.61 -23.89
CA SER A 313 -68.49 3.57 -24.93
C SER A 313 -69.04 4.98 -25.17
N TYR A 314 -68.65 5.58 -26.28
CA TYR A 314 -69.39 6.69 -26.86
C TYR A 314 -70.31 6.11 -27.93
N TRP A 315 -71.60 6.17 -27.63
CA TRP A 315 -72.67 6.00 -28.60
C TRP A 315 -72.45 6.96 -29.78
N CYS A 316 -72.60 6.46 -31.01
CA CYS A 316 -72.65 7.26 -32.21
C CYS A 316 -74.03 7.06 -32.86
N LYS A 317 -74.76 8.18 -32.99
CA LYS A 317 -76.00 8.46 -33.75
C LYS A 317 -77.20 7.52 -33.62
#